data_AF-A0A399DRY5-F1
#
_entry.id   AF-A0A399DRY5-F1
#
_cell.length_a   1.000
_cell.length_b   1.000
_cell.length_c   1.000
_cell.angle_alpha   90.00
_cell.angle_beta   90.00
_cell.angle_gamma   90.00
#
_symmetry.space_group_name_H-M   'P 1'
#
loop_
_entity.id
_entity.type
_entity.pdbx_description
1 polymer ?
#
loop_
_entity_poly.entity_id
_entity_poly.type
_entity_poly.pdbx_seq_one_letter_code
_entity_poly.pdbx_strand_id
1 'polypeptide(L)'
;MASNAVVEQVLALSQEGKSVTEIARETGLPFRQVRSLLAKAGQIEAGEEQAEDAEGSGRKREEIPEEVLAQIEARYAQGETVIDIASSLELNYQRVLRTLRERGVLRQERRGRRAKGNGKAEGKGPAAEPSQQLAAEVLELAQQGQSPVQIARATGLKVRQINAILQRGSRGGTAAARLAAL
;
A
#
# COMPACT_ATOMS: atom_id res chain seq x y z
N MET A 1 -27.12 18.51 -6.42
CA MET A 1 -27.82 18.21 -7.69
C MET A 1 -27.34 19.24 -8.70
N ALA A 2 -26.69 18.84 -9.80
CA ALA A 2 -26.39 19.80 -10.86
C ALA A 2 -27.71 20.38 -11.38
N SER A 3 -27.77 21.69 -11.62
CA SER A 3 -28.97 22.32 -12.19
C SER A 3 -29.25 21.72 -13.57
N ASN A 4 -30.53 21.51 -13.92
CA ASN A 4 -30.93 20.91 -15.20
C ASN A 4 -30.30 21.63 -16.41
N ALA A 5 -30.12 22.95 -16.32
CA ALA A 5 -29.45 23.76 -17.34
C ALA A 5 -28.00 23.33 -17.62
N VAL A 6 -27.26 22.89 -16.59
CA VAL A 6 -25.87 22.45 -16.73
C VAL A 6 -25.79 21.10 -17.43
N VAL A 7 -26.76 20.22 -17.21
CA VAL A 7 -26.85 18.93 -17.89
C VAL A 7 -27.16 19.14 -19.38
N GLU A 8 -28.10 20.01 -19.70
CA GLU A 8 -28.46 20.36 -21.09
C GLU A 8 -27.26 20.97 -21.84
N GLN A 9 -26.52 21.88 -21.19
CA GLN A 9 -25.32 22.47 -21.77
C GLN A 9 -24.23 21.43 -22.07
N VAL A 10 -23.97 20.51 -21.15
CA VAL A 10 -22.99 19.41 -21.36
C VAL A 10 -23.40 18.52 -22.53
N LEU A 11 -24.69 18.22 -22.68
CA LEU A 11 -25.20 17.38 -23.76
C LEU A 11 -25.13 18.08 -25.13
N ALA A 12 -25.46 19.38 -25.19
CA ALA A 12 -25.33 20.16 -26.41
C ALA A 12 -23.88 20.18 -26.93
N LEU A 13 -22.92 20.45 -26.04
CA LEU A 13 -21.50 20.48 -26.38
C LEU A 13 -20.97 19.11 -26.84
N SER A 14 -21.52 18.02 -26.30
CA SER A 14 -21.17 16.66 -26.76
C SER A 14 -21.73 16.36 -28.14
N GLN A 15 -22.92 16.86 -28.48
CA GLN A 15 -23.50 16.69 -29.83
C GLN A 15 -22.76 17.52 -30.88
N GLU A 16 -22.12 18.62 -30.47
CA GLU A 16 -21.19 19.39 -31.30
C GLU A 16 -19.86 18.65 -31.56
N GLY A 17 -19.66 17.46 -30.95
CA GLY A 17 -18.47 16.64 -31.14
C GLY A 17 -17.27 17.05 -30.30
N LYS A 18 -17.46 17.92 -29.29
CA LYS A 18 -16.37 18.33 -28.38
C LYS A 18 -15.97 17.19 -27.46
N SER A 19 -14.69 17.12 -27.14
CA SER A 19 -14.14 16.12 -26.22
C SER A 19 -14.57 16.40 -24.77
N VAL A 20 -14.57 15.36 -23.93
CA VAL A 20 -14.95 15.48 -22.51
C VAL A 20 -14.08 16.50 -21.76
N THR A 21 -12.81 16.64 -22.17
CA THR A 21 -11.88 17.60 -21.59
C THR A 21 -12.22 19.05 -21.96
N GLU A 22 -12.63 19.31 -23.20
CA GLU A 22 -13.07 20.62 -23.66
C GLU A 22 -14.37 21.04 -22.99
N ILE A 23 -15.33 20.11 -22.89
CA ILE A 23 -16.61 20.35 -22.20
C ILE A 23 -16.37 20.70 -20.73
N ALA A 24 -15.45 20.01 -20.05
CA ALA A 24 -15.09 20.33 -18.66
C ALA A 24 -14.49 21.72 -18.50
N ARG A 25 -13.67 22.17 -19.46
CA ARG A 25 -13.10 23.52 -19.46
C ARG A 25 -14.16 24.59 -19.69
N GLU A 26 -15.07 24.38 -20.63
CA GLU A 26 -16.11 25.35 -20.99
C GLU A 26 -17.21 25.46 -19.92
N THR A 27 -17.60 24.33 -19.33
CA THR A 27 -18.66 24.30 -18.30
C THR A 27 -18.14 24.55 -16.88
N GLY A 28 -16.82 24.54 -16.70
CA GLY A 28 -16.18 24.64 -15.38
C GLY A 28 -16.44 23.42 -14.47
N LEU A 29 -17.00 22.35 -15.02
CA LEU A 29 -17.30 21.13 -14.27
C LEU A 29 -16.08 20.22 -14.17
N PRO A 30 -15.93 19.47 -13.06
CA PRO A 30 -14.91 18.42 -12.97
C PRO A 30 -15.08 17.38 -14.07
N PHE A 31 -13.98 16.97 -14.69
CA PHE A 31 -13.93 15.96 -15.76
C PHE A 31 -14.78 14.71 -15.45
N ARG A 32 -14.66 14.17 -14.22
CA ARG A 32 -15.44 13.00 -13.78
C ARG A 32 -16.95 13.24 -13.77
N GLN A 33 -17.40 14.46 -13.47
CA GLN A 33 -18.81 14.81 -13.48
C GLN A 33 -19.35 14.91 -14.90
N VAL A 34 -18.63 15.59 -15.80
CA VAL A 34 -18.98 15.67 -17.23
C VAL A 34 -19.10 14.27 -17.83
N ARG A 35 -18.08 13.43 -17.62
CA ARG A 35 -18.08 12.05 -18.08
C ARG A 35 -19.27 11.25 -17.52
N SER A 36 -19.57 11.39 -16.23
CA SER A 36 -20.72 10.70 -15.62
C SER A 36 -22.05 11.13 -16.24
N LEU A 37 -22.20 12.41 -16.59
CA LEU A 37 -23.41 12.92 -17.25
C LEU A 37 -23.54 12.37 -18.67
N LEU A 38 -22.45 12.35 -19.44
CA LEU A 38 -22.45 11.81 -20.80
C LEU A 38 -22.68 10.29 -20.83
N ALA A 39 -22.08 9.54 -19.89
CA ALA A 39 -22.29 8.11 -19.76
C ALA A 39 -23.75 7.77 -19.39
N LYS A 40 -24.37 8.56 -18.49
CA LYS A 40 -25.79 8.41 -18.15
C LYS A 40 -26.71 8.72 -19.33
N ALA A 41 -26.29 9.61 -20.22
CA ALA A 41 -27.00 9.96 -21.44
C ALA A 41 -26.69 9.03 -22.62
N GLY A 42 -25.85 8.00 -22.43
CA GLY A 42 -25.48 7.03 -23.47
C GLY A 42 -24.62 7.62 -24.60
N GLN A 43 -24.02 8.80 -24.40
CA GLN A 43 -23.17 9.47 -25.41
C GLN A 43 -21.74 8.91 -25.44
N ILE A 44 -21.33 8.19 -24.39
CA ILE A 44 -20.02 7.53 -24.30
C ILE A 44 -20.19 6.14 -23.68
N GLU A 45 -19.37 5.18 -24.12
CA GLU A 45 -19.36 3.85 -23.52
C GLU A 45 -18.69 3.92 -22.13
N ALA A 46 -19.35 3.32 -21.13
CA ALA A 46 -18.86 3.29 -19.75
C ALA A 46 -17.57 2.45 -19.55
N GLY A 47 -16.96 1.95 -20.63
CA GLY A 47 -15.86 0.99 -20.62
C GLY A 47 -14.46 1.54 -20.92
N GLU A 48 -14.31 2.77 -21.43
CA GLU A 48 -12.97 3.34 -21.73
C GLU A 48 -12.31 3.92 -20.47
N GLU A 49 -12.16 3.12 -19.43
CA GLU A 49 -11.70 3.59 -18.11
C GLU A 49 -10.20 3.91 -18.02
N GLN A 50 -9.36 3.72 -19.05
CA GLN A 50 -7.89 3.69 -18.82
C GLN A 50 -6.96 4.29 -19.89
N ALA A 51 -7.45 4.89 -20.98
CA ALA A 51 -6.53 5.33 -22.05
C ALA A 51 -6.01 6.77 -21.89
N GLU A 52 -6.84 7.75 -21.56
CA GLU A 52 -6.45 9.16 -21.78
C GLU A 52 -5.76 9.86 -20.60
N ASP A 53 -5.87 9.34 -19.37
CA ASP A 53 -5.11 9.87 -18.21
C ASP A 53 -3.61 9.45 -18.26
N ALA A 54 -3.18 8.70 -19.27
CA ALA A 54 -1.79 8.28 -19.47
C ALA A 54 -0.96 9.24 -20.35
N GLU A 55 -1.55 10.28 -20.94
CA GLU A 55 -0.84 11.25 -21.79
C GLU A 55 -0.32 12.49 -21.04
N GLY A 56 -0.44 12.50 -19.72
CA GLY A 56 -0.10 13.63 -18.86
C GLY A 56 1.25 13.59 -18.14
N SER A 57 2.29 12.92 -18.66
CA SER A 57 3.70 13.12 -18.22
C SER A 57 4.71 12.41 -19.13
N GLY A 58 4.53 12.56 -20.45
CA GLY A 58 5.51 12.11 -21.43
C GLY A 58 6.71 13.05 -21.50
N ARG A 59 7.52 13.17 -20.42
CA ARG A 59 8.89 13.67 -20.62
C ARG A 59 9.52 12.77 -21.68
N LYS A 60 9.96 13.34 -22.80
CA LYS A 60 10.75 12.65 -23.83
C LYS A 60 11.71 11.70 -23.13
N ARG A 61 11.44 10.40 -23.22
CA ARG A 61 12.30 9.37 -22.64
C ARG A 61 13.57 9.40 -23.46
N GLU A 62 14.61 10.06 -22.97
CA GLU A 62 15.94 9.84 -23.52
C GLU A 62 16.27 8.37 -23.28
N GLU A 63 16.38 7.65 -24.38
CA GLU A 63 16.82 6.26 -24.41
C GLU A 63 18.29 6.23 -24.00
N ILE A 64 18.65 5.28 -23.14
CA ILE A 64 20.03 5.09 -22.72
C ILE A 64 20.75 4.41 -23.88
N PRO A 65 21.91 4.92 -24.35
CA PRO A 65 22.67 4.27 -25.42
C PRO A 65 23.01 2.82 -25.05
N GLU A 66 22.96 1.91 -26.04
CA GLU A 66 23.17 0.47 -25.81
C GLU A 66 24.54 0.16 -25.18
N GLU A 67 25.56 0.95 -25.49
CA GLU A 67 26.90 0.86 -24.90
C GLU A 67 26.89 1.05 -23.39
N VAL A 68 26.08 2.00 -22.90
CA VAL A 68 25.95 2.32 -21.48
C VAL A 68 25.15 1.23 -20.77
N LEU A 69 24.17 0.62 -21.44
CA LEU A 69 23.44 -0.53 -20.92
C LEU A 69 24.36 -1.74 -20.67
N ALA A 70 25.23 -2.05 -21.62
CA ALA A 70 26.20 -3.14 -21.48
C ALA A 70 27.17 -2.90 -20.32
N GLN A 71 27.59 -1.65 -20.09
CA GLN A 71 28.44 -1.29 -18.96
C GLN A 71 27.73 -1.44 -17.61
N ILE A 72 26.44 -1.08 -17.53
CA ILE A 72 25.63 -1.28 -16.32
C ILE A 72 25.54 -2.77 -15.97
N GLU A 73 25.25 -3.63 -16.97
CA GLU A 73 25.13 -5.08 -16.77
C GLU A 73 26.48 -5.69 -16.32
N ALA A 74 27.58 -5.34 -17.00
CA ALA A 74 28.90 -5.86 -16.69
C ALA A 74 29.36 -5.50 -15.28
N ARG A 75 29.17 -4.23 -14.86
CA ARG A 75 29.55 -3.76 -13.52
C ARG A 75 28.68 -4.36 -12.42
N TYR A 76 27.37 -4.50 -12.69
CA TYR A 76 26.48 -5.18 -11.74
C TYR A 76 26.85 -6.66 -11.58
N ALA A 77 27.22 -7.34 -12.67
CA ALA A 77 27.70 -8.71 -12.62
C ALA A 77 29.04 -8.87 -11.85
N GLN A 78 29.88 -7.83 -11.85
CA GLN A 78 31.09 -7.74 -11.02
C GLN A 78 30.81 -7.48 -9.53
N GLY A 79 29.55 -7.23 -9.16
CA GLY A 79 29.12 -7.02 -7.77
C GLY A 79 29.13 -5.56 -7.33
N GLU A 80 29.32 -4.60 -8.23
CA GLU A 80 29.18 -3.17 -7.91
C GLU A 80 27.73 -2.85 -7.52
N THR A 81 27.56 -1.92 -6.58
CA THR A 81 26.21 -1.52 -6.16
C THR A 81 25.56 -0.61 -7.19
N VAL A 82 24.23 -0.60 -7.23
CA VAL A 82 23.45 0.26 -8.13
C VAL A 82 23.77 1.75 -7.91
N ILE A 83 24.15 2.13 -6.68
CA ILE A 83 24.53 3.50 -6.32
C ILE A 83 25.88 3.87 -6.95
N ASP A 84 26.85 2.96 -6.88
CA ASP A 84 28.19 3.17 -7.42
C ASP A 84 28.17 3.23 -8.95
N ILE A 85 27.38 2.36 -9.58
CA ILE A 85 27.16 2.36 -11.03
C ILE A 85 26.48 3.65 -11.48
N ALA A 86 25.44 4.09 -10.78
CA ALA A 86 24.73 5.34 -11.10
C ALA A 86 25.64 6.57 -10.96
N SER A 87 26.45 6.61 -9.92
CA SER A 87 27.40 7.70 -9.68
C SER A 87 28.52 7.72 -10.72
N SER A 88 29.04 6.54 -11.09
CA SER A 88 30.15 6.42 -12.06
C SER A 88 29.76 6.73 -13.50
N LEU A 89 28.51 6.47 -13.86
CA LEU A 89 27.98 6.71 -15.21
C LEU A 89 27.20 8.04 -15.29
N GLU A 90 27.17 8.83 -14.22
CA GLU A 90 26.37 10.05 -14.09
C GLU A 90 24.90 9.85 -14.47
N LEU A 91 24.37 8.65 -14.17
CA LEU A 91 23.00 8.27 -14.47
C LEU A 91 22.10 8.41 -13.25
N ASN A 92 20.82 8.62 -13.51
CA ASN A 92 19.82 8.56 -12.45
C ASN A 92 19.76 7.14 -11.86
N TYR A 93 19.87 7.03 -10.53
CA TYR A 93 19.76 5.76 -9.81
C TYR A 93 18.52 4.93 -10.21
N GLN A 94 17.36 5.57 -10.37
CA GLN A 94 16.13 4.90 -10.78
C GLN A 94 16.19 4.37 -12.21
N ARG A 95 16.96 5.02 -13.09
CA ARG A 95 17.21 4.54 -14.47
C ARG A 95 18.02 3.25 -14.42
N VAL A 96 19.16 3.24 -13.73
CA VAL A 96 20.01 2.04 -13.60
C VAL A 96 19.22 0.88 -12.99
N LEU A 97 18.46 1.15 -11.94
CA LEU A 97 17.64 0.14 -11.25
C LEU A 97 16.53 -0.40 -12.16
N ARG A 98 15.93 0.44 -12.99
CA ARG A 98 14.93 0.03 -13.99
C ARG A 98 15.56 -0.82 -15.10
N THR A 99 16.69 -0.40 -15.65
CA THR A 99 17.44 -1.16 -16.66
C THR A 99 17.76 -2.57 -16.18
N LEU A 100 18.30 -2.70 -14.98
CA LEU A 100 18.63 -4.01 -14.38
C LEU A 100 17.38 -4.89 -14.15
N ARG A 101 16.21 -4.29 -13.90
CA ARG A 101 14.93 -5.01 -13.78
C ARG A 101 14.36 -5.43 -15.13
N GLU A 102 14.41 -4.56 -16.13
CA GLU A 102 13.94 -4.86 -17.49
C GLU A 102 14.76 -6.00 -18.11
N ARG A 103 16.06 -6.07 -17.77
CA ARG A 103 16.98 -7.14 -18.17
C ARG A 103 16.91 -8.39 -17.27
N GLY A 104 16.06 -8.38 -16.24
CA GLY A 104 15.84 -9.53 -15.36
C GLY A 104 16.99 -9.86 -14.40
N VAL A 105 18.04 -9.04 -14.37
CA VAL A 105 19.22 -9.22 -13.50
C VAL A 105 18.86 -8.95 -12.04
N LEU A 106 17.98 -7.97 -11.81
CA LEU A 106 17.49 -7.62 -10.48
C LEU A 106 16.08 -8.18 -10.30
N ARG A 107 15.92 -9.16 -9.38
CA ARG A 107 14.61 -9.72 -9.03
C ARG A 107 13.71 -8.57 -8.58
N GLN A 108 12.61 -8.36 -9.30
CA GLN A 108 11.54 -7.49 -8.80
C GLN A 108 11.05 -8.10 -7.48
N GLU A 109 11.44 -7.53 -6.35
CA GLU A 109 10.61 -7.63 -5.16
C GLU A 109 9.24 -7.11 -5.57
N ARG A 110 8.25 -8.00 -5.63
CA ARG A 110 6.86 -7.67 -5.88
C ARG A 110 6.32 -6.82 -4.74
N ARG A 111 6.75 -5.56 -4.64
CA ARG A 111 6.08 -4.52 -3.85
C ARG A 111 4.82 -4.12 -4.60
N GLY A 112 3.79 -4.97 -4.54
CA GLY A 112 2.58 -4.66 -5.31
C GLY A 112 1.49 -5.72 -5.42
N ARG A 113 1.25 -6.54 -4.39
CA ARG A 113 -0.15 -6.88 -4.05
C ARG A 113 -0.40 -6.40 -2.63
N ARG A 114 -0.52 -5.07 -2.48
CA ARG A 114 -1.41 -4.54 -1.44
C ARG A 114 -2.83 -4.88 -1.89
N ALA A 115 -3.26 -6.09 -1.56
CA ALA A 115 -4.66 -6.42 -1.54
C ALA A 115 -5.35 -5.34 -0.70
N LYS A 116 -6.28 -4.62 -1.32
CA LYS A 116 -7.29 -3.81 -0.64
C LYS A 116 -8.23 -4.79 0.06
N GLY A 117 -7.71 -5.46 1.07
CA GLY A 117 -8.41 -6.37 1.95
C GLY A 117 -8.01 -5.97 3.36
N ASN A 118 -8.99 -5.74 4.22
CA ASN A 118 -8.79 -5.61 5.65
C ASN A 118 -7.93 -6.77 6.15
N GLY A 119 -6.64 -6.51 6.33
CA GLY A 119 -5.65 -7.52 6.61
C GLY A 119 -4.44 -6.88 7.26
N LYS A 120 -4.61 -6.51 8.54
CA LYS A 120 -3.48 -6.43 9.48
C LYS A 120 -2.84 -7.83 9.55
N ALA A 121 -1.99 -8.14 8.59
CA ALA A 121 -1.06 -9.24 8.65
C ALA A 121 0.33 -8.64 8.47
N GLU A 122 0.73 -7.89 9.49
CA GLU A 122 2.14 -7.77 9.82
C GLU A 122 2.70 -9.18 9.88
N GLY A 123 3.85 -9.38 9.22
CA GLY A 123 4.76 -10.45 9.57
C GLY A 123 5.09 -10.35 11.05
N LYS A 124 4.27 -11.01 11.86
CA LYS A 124 4.61 -11.46 13.18
C LYS A 124 4.53 -12.97 13.02
N GLY A 125 5.69 -13.62 12.85
CA GLY A 125 5.78 -15.04 13.15
C GLY A 125 5.07 -15.30 14.48
N PRO A 126 4.45 -16.49 14.69
CA PRO A 126 3.61 -16.76 15.84
C PRO A 126 4.29 -16.16 17.06
N ALA A 127 3.69 -15.10 17.62
CA ALA A 127 4.34 -14.31 18.65
C ALA A 127 4.80 -15.31 19.68
N ALA A 128 6.12 -15.53 19.79
CA ALA A 128 6.68 -16.62 20.59
C ALA A 128 5.92 -16.59 21.90
N GLU A 129 5.13 -17.64 22.14
CA GLU A 129 4.27 -17.64 23.31
C GLU A 129 5.20 -17.39 24.48
N PRO A 130 4.94 -16.34 25.29
CA PRO A 130 5.76 -16.10 26.46
C PRO A 130 5.82 -17.43 27.19
N SER A 131 7.03 -17.91 27.50
CA SER A 131 7.21 -19.21 28.14
C SER A 131 6.23 -19.32 29.30
N GLN A 132 5.70 -20.52 29.55
CA GLN A 132 4.68 -20.71 30.59
C GLN A 132 5.10 -20.11 31.95
N GLN A 133 6.42 -20.07 32.21
CA GLN A 133 7.05 -19.39 33.34
C GLN A 133 6.81 -17.87 33.35
N LEU A 134 7.06 -17.17 32.24
CA LEU A 134 6.79 -15.72 32.12
C LEU A 134 5.30 -15.39 32.24
N ALA A 135 4.42 -16.28 31.77
CA ALA A 135 2.99 -16.11 31.95
C ALA A 135 2.55 -16.24 33.42
N ALA A 136 3.13 -17.20 34.16
CA ALA A 136 2.89 -17.35 35.58
C ALA A 136 3.40 -16.15 36.39
N GLU A 137 4.61 -15.68 36.08
CA GLU A 137 5.22 -14.50 36.72
C GLU A 137 4.37 -13.24 36.51
N VAL A 138 3.85 -13.02 35.30
CA VAL A 138 2.94 -11.90 35.00
C VAL A 138 1.65 -11.98 35.82
N LEU A 139 1.10 -13.18 36.02
CA LEU A 139 -0.11 -13.36 36.84
C LEU A 139 0.15 -13.12 38.32
N GLU A 140 1.30 -13.57 38.84
CA GLU A 140 1.71 -13.33 40.22
C GLU A 140 1.91 -11.83 40.50
N LEU A 141 2.63 -11.12 39.64
CA LEU A 141 2.84 -9.68 39.76
C LEU A 141 1.51 -8.89 39.69
N ALA A 142 0.56 -9.35 38.87
CA ALA A 142 -0.77 -8.77 38.82
C ALA A 142 -1.59 -9.03 40.10
N GLN A 143 -1.46 -10.20 40.72
CA GLN A 143 -2.08 -10.51 42.02
C GLN A 143 -1.50 -9.66 43.15
N GLN A 144 -0.23 -9.30 43.06
CA GLN A 144 0.43 -8.34 43.97
C GLN A 144 -0.03 -6.87 43.75
N GLY A 145 -0.97 -6.63 42.83
CA GLY A 145 -1.53 -5.31 42.56
C GLY A 145 -0.69 -4.42 41.63
N GLN A 146 0.32 -4.98 40.95
CA GLN A 146 1.14 -4.20 40.02
C GLN A 146 0.37 -3.84 38.75
N SER A 147 0.57 -2.61 38.27
CA SER A 147 -0.01 -2.15 37.00
C SER A 147 0.69 -2.82 35.80
N PRO A 148 0.02 -2.99 34.64
CA PRO A 148 0.62 -3.58 33.45
C PRO A 148 1.91 -2.91 32.95
N VAL A 149 2.08 -1.61 33.25
CA VAL A 149 3.29 -0.86 32.93
C VAL A 149 4.45 -1.22 33.88
N GLN A 150 4.18 -1.46 35.15
CA GLN A 150 5.18 -1.92 36.13
C GLN A 150 5.63 -3.35 35.80
N ILE A 151 4.69 -4.23 35.47
CA ILE A 151 4.96 -5.61 35.04
C ILE A 151 5.84 -5.61 33.78
N ALA A 152 5.58 -4.71 32.82
CA ALA A 152 6.40 -4.59 31.61
C ALA A 152 7.85 -4.21 31.91
N ARG A 153 8.08 -3.38 32.92
CA ARG A 153 9.44 -3.01 33.35
C ARG A 153 10.16 -4.17 34.04
N ALA A 154 9.44 -4.98 34.82
CA ALA A 154 10.02 -6.12 35.54
C ALA A 154 10.34 -7.30 34.60
N THR A 155 9.43 -7.61 33.66
CA THR A 155 9.50 -8.81 32.81
C THR A 155 10.11 -8.58 31.43
N GLY A 156 10.32 -7.31 31.03
CA GLY A 156 10.73 -6.94 29.68
C GLY A 156 9.67 -7.20 28.60
N LEU A 157 8.46 -7.62 28.98
CA LEU A 157 7.36 -7.87 28.06
C LEU A 157 6.66 -6.58 27.64
N LYS A 158 6.12 -6.56 26.42
CA LYS A 158 5.29 -5.44 25.97
C LYS A 158 3.95 -5.47 26.71
N VAL A 159 3.42 -4.29 27.05
CA VAL A 159 2.11 -4.14 27.73
C VAL A 159 0.98 -4.90 27.00
N ARG A 160 1.01 -4.94 25.66
CA ARG A 160 0.05 -5.72 24.86
C ARG A 160 0.13 -7.24 25.12
N GLN A 161 1.33 -7.78 25.36
CA GLN A 161 1.52 -9.20 25.70
C GLN A 161 1.02 -9.48 27.12
N ILE A 162 1.31 -8.59 28.06
CA ILE A 162 0.82 -8.68 29.44
C ILE A 162 -0.71 -8.67 29.47
N ASN A 163 -1.35 -7.72 28.78
CA ASN A 163 -2.81 -7.66 28.69
C ASN A 163 -3.40 -8.92 28.05
N ALA A 164 -2.72 -9.53 27.06
CA ALA A 164 -3.16 -10.78 26.46
C ALA A 164 -3.06 -11.96 27.44
N ILE A 165 -2.02 -12.03 28.26
CA ILE A 165 -1.85 -13.05 29.32
C ILE A 165 -2.95 -12.89 30.38
N LEU A 166 -3.18 -11.66 30.87
CA LEU A 166 -4.20 -11.38 31.88
C LEU A 166 -5.63 -11.69 31.38
N GLN A 167 -5.93 -11.34 30.13
CA GLN A 167 -7.22 -11.65 29.49
C GLN A 167 -7.41 -13.17 29.24
N ARG A 168 -6.32 -13.91 29.04
CA ARG A 168 -6.37 -15.38 28.91
C ARG A 168 -6.62 -16.04 30.28
N GLY A 169 -5.94 -15.55 31.33
CA GLY A 169 -6.13 -16.01 32.71
C GLY A 169 -7.55 -15.80 33.24
N SER A 170 -8.17 -14.65 32.93
CA SER A 170 -9.55 -14.35 33.36
C SER A 170 -10.60 -15.22 32.66
N ARG A 171 -10.36 -15.62 31.40
CA ARG A 171 -11.25 -16.54 30.65
C ARG A 171 -11.07 -18.01 31.05
N GLY A 172 -9.88 -18.40 31.50
CA GLY A 172 -9.61 -19.75 32.03
C GLY A 172 -10.22 -19.99 33.41
N GLY A 173 -10.41 -18.94 34.21
CA GLY A 173 -10.98 -19.03 35.56
C GLY A 173 -12.42 -19.56 35.61
N THR A 174 -13.24 -19.31 34.58
CA THR A 174 -14.62 -19.83 34.55
C THR A 174 -14.72 -21.30 34.18
N ALA A 175 -13.70 -21.88 33.51
CA ALA A 175 -13.68 -23.30 33.19
C ALA A 175 -13.23 -24.14 34.40
N ALA A 176 -12.23 -23.67 35.16
CA ALA A 176 -11.81 -24.33 36.39
C ALA A 176 -12.84 -24.19 37.53
N ALA A 177 -13.51 -23.03 37.66
CA ALA A 177 -14.55 -22.82 38.67
C ALA A 177 -15.83 -23.66 38.43
N ARG A 178 -16.08 -24.13 37.20
CA ARG A 178 -17.20 -25.04 36.90
C ARG A 178 -16.90 -26.52 37.18
N LEU A 179 -15.63 -26.91 37.30
CA LEU A 179 -15.22 -28.28 37.63
C LEU A 179 -15.10 -28.54 39.13
N ALA A 180 -15.06 -27.49 39.97
CA ALA A 180 -15.08 -27.60 41.43
C ALA A 180 -16.49 -27.52 42.04
N ALA A 181 -17.54 -27.41 41.21
CA ALA A 181 -18.94 -27.36 41.62
C ALA A 181 -19.76 -28.57 41.14
N LEU A 182 -19.08 -29.64 40.72
CA LEU A 182 -19.61 -30.99 40.48
C LEU A 182 -18.97 -31.94 41.50
#